data_AF-A0A4R9AS41-F1
#
_entry.id   AF-A0A4R9AS41-F1
#
_cell.length_a   1.000
_cell.length_b   1.000
_cell.length_c   1.000
_cell.angle_alpha   90.00
_cell.angle_beta   90.00
_cell.angle_gamma   90.00
#
_symmetry.space_group_name_H-M   'P 1'
#
loop_
_entity.id
_entity.type
_entity.pdbx_description
1 polymer ?
#
loop_
_entity_poly.entity_id
_entity_poly.type
_entity_poly.pdbx_seq_one_letter_code
_entity_poly.pdbx_strand_id
1 'polypeptide(L)'
;CRSNAFVRVLKNNGITGSMGRVGACGDNAAMESFFALLQRNVLDRQRWATRDELRLAMVVWIERTYHHRRRQRRLGKLTPIEFETINMALNAA
;
A
#
# COMPACT_ATOMS: atom_id res chain seq x y z
N CYS A 1 7.17 0.04 -21.45
CA CYS A 1 8.07 1.19 -21.75
C CYS A 1 8.45 1.89 -20.44
N ARG A 2 9.74 2.16 -20.22
CA ARG A 2 10.25 2.79 -18.99
C ARG A 2 10.42 4.29 -19.26
N SER A 3 9.78 5.16 -18.47
CA SER A 3 9.92 6.61 -18.64
C SER A 3 11.31 7.08 -18.19
N ASN A 4 12.07 7.72 -19.08
CA ASN A 4 13.42 8.22 -18.78
C ASN A 4 13.41 9.30 -17.69
N ALA A 5 12.35 10.10 -17.61
CA ALA A 5 12.18 11.10 -16.56
C ALA A 5 12.11 10.45 -15.17
N PHE A 6 11.33 9.37 -15.04
CA PHE A 6 11.18 8.64 -13.79
C PHE A 6 12.50 7.98 -13.34
N VAL A 7 13.22 7.35 -14.27
CA VAL A 7 14.53 6.74 -13.98
C VAL A 7 15.55 7.77 -13.51
N ARG A 8 15.53 8.97 -14.10
CA ARG A 8 16.45 10.05 -13.70
C ARG A 8 16.18 10.52 -12.28
N VAL A 9 14.92 10.67 -11.89
CA VAL A 9 14.55 11.05 -10.52
C VAL A 9 14.98 9.97 -9.52
N LEU A 10 14.76 8.69 -9.82
CA LEU A 10 15.20 7.60 -8.93
C LEU A 10 16.72 7.60 -8.74
N LYS A 11 17.48 7.73 -9.84
CA LYS A 11 18.95 7.81 -9.79
C LYS A 11 19.43 9.00 -8.97
N ASN A 12 18.82 10.18 -9.15
CA ASN A 12 19.19 11.38 -8.42
C ASN A 12 18.95 11.26 -6.91
N ASN A 13 18.00 10.44 -6.48
CA ASN A 13 17.72 10.18 -5.06
C ASN A 13 18.43 8.93 -4.51
N GLY A 14 19.31 8.30 -5.29
CA GLY A 14 19.98 7.06 -4.87
C GLY A 14 19.05 5.85 -4.72
N ILE A 15 17.84 5.92 -5.27
CA ILE A 15 16.82 4.87 -5.16
C ILE A 15 16.98 3.90 -6.33
N THR A 16 17.25 2.64 -6.03
CA THR A 16 17.26 1.57 -7.04
C THR A 16 15.83 1.11 -7.31
N GLY A 17 15.30 1.47 -8.48
CA GLY A 17 13.98 0.99 -8.90
C GLY A 17 14.00 -0.53 -9.15
N SER A 18 13.38 -1.30 -8.25
CA SER A 18 13.11 -2.72 -8.48
C SER A 18 11.98 -2.85 -9.50
N MET A 19 12.35 -2.94 -10.77
CA MET A 19 11.43 -3.36 -11.83
C MET A 19 11.41 -4.89 -11.78
N GLY A 20 10.55 -5.46 -10.92
CA GLY A 20 10.38 -6.89 -10.80
C GLY A 20 10.21 -7.56 -12.16
N ARG A 21 10.67 -8.82 -12.28
CA ARG A 21 10.51 -9.62 -13.50
C ARG A 21 9.05 -9.57 -13.95
N VAL A 22 8.79 -9.43 -15.25
CA VAL A 22 7.44 -9.55 -15.82
C VAL A 22 6.84 -10.87 -15.33
N GLY A 23 5.74 -10.82 -14.55
CA GLY A 23 5.13 -12.01 -13.96
C GLY A 23 5.57 -12.37 -12.53
N ALA A 24 6.23 -11.47 -11.78
CA ALA A 24 6.34 -11.60 -10.32
C ALA A 24 4.96 -11.41 -9.65
N CYS A 25 4.12 -12.44 -9.79
CA CYS A 25 2.71 -12.44 -9.40
C CYS A 25 2.52 -12.26 -7.87
N GLY A 26 3.54 -12.54 -7.06
CA GLY A 26 3.43 -12.44 -5.59
C GLY A 26 3.28 -11.01 -5.08
N ASP A 27 4.05 -10.06 -5.61
CA ASP A 27 3.99 -8.65 -5.19
C ASP A 27 2.78 -7.95 -5.81
N ASN A 28 2.50 -8.28 -7.07
CA ASN A 28 1.33 -7.76 -7.76
C ASN A 28 0.02 -8.28 -7.13
N ALA A 29 -0.08 -9.56 -6.77
CA ALA A 29 -1.27 -10.12 -6.12
C ALA A 29 -1.57 -9.48 -4.76
N ALA A 30 -0.55 -9.09 -3.99
CA ALA A 30 -0.74 -8.38 -2.73
C ALA A 30 -1.33 -6.98 -2.97
N MET A 31 -0.83 -6.26 -3.97
CA MET A 31 -1.33 -4.95 -4.37
C MET A 31 -2.72 -5.03 -5.01
N GLU A 32 -2.99 -6.01 -5.88
CA GLU A 32 -4.30 -6.26 -6.45
C GLU A 32 -5.33 -6.57 -5.36
N SER A 33 -4.96 -7.39 -4.37
CA SER A 33 -5.81 -7.66 -3.20
C SER A 33 -6.09 -6.41 -2.37
N PHE A 34 -5.11 -5.49 -2.26
CA PHE A 34 -5.30 -4.20 -1.61
C PHE A 34 -6.32 -3.33 -2.37
N PHE A 35 -6.16 -3.20 -3.69
CA PHE A 35 -7.06 -2.40 -4.52
C PHE A 35 -8.48 -2.95 -4.56
N ALA A 36 -8.64 -4.28 -4.63
CA ALA A 36 -9.95 -4.93 -4.57
C ALA A 36 -10.68 -4.62 -3.25
N LEU A 37 -9.96 -4.57 -2.13
CA LEU A 37 -10.54 -4.21 -0.84
C LEU A 37 -10.88 -2.73 -0.74
N LEU A 38 -10.02 -1.86 -1.24
CA LEU A 38 -10.28 -0.42 -1.28
C LEU A 38 -11.54 -0.13 -2.11
N GLN A 39 -11.67 -0.76 -3.27
CA GLN A 39 -12.86 -0.66 -4.11
C GLN A 39 -14.11 -1.13 -3.36
N ARG A 40 -14.09 -2.36 -2.84
CA ARG A 40 -15.24 -2.94 -2.14
C ARG A 40 -15.68 -2.17 -0.90
N ASN A 41 -14.75 -1.56 -0.16
CA ASN A 41 -15.05 -0.91 1.11
C ASN A 41 -15.27 0.61 1.01
N VAL A 42 -14.72 1.27 -0.02
CA VAL A 42 -14.81 2.73 -0.19
C VAL A 42 -15.63 3.09 -1.42
N LEU A 43 -15.32 2.52 -2.58
CA LEU A 43 -15.98 2.89 -3.85
C LEU A 43 -17.39 2.28 -3.97
N ASP A 44 -17.58 1.02 -3.59
CA ASP A 44 -18.88 0.35 -3.70
C ASP A 44 -19.85 0.67 -2.56
N ARG A 45 -19.37 1.38 -1.53
CA ARG A 45 -20.13 1.59 -0.28
C ARG A 45 -21.14 2.73 -0.39
N GLN A 46 -20.84 3.75 -1.18
CA GLN A 46 -21.75 4.87 -1.44
C GLN A 46 -21.36 5.63 -2.70
N ARG A 47 -22.32 6.37 -3.27
CA ARG A 47 -22.03 7.32 -4.35
C ARG A 47 -21.45 8.61 -3.75
N TRP A 48 -20.30 9.02 -4.28
CA TRP A 48 -19.59 10.22 -3.86
C TRP A 48 -19.98 11.39 -4.75
N ALA A 49 -20.28 12.54 -4.17
CA ALA A 49 -20.67 13.74 -4.92
C ALA A 49 -19.44 14.47 -5.46
N THR A 50 -18.32 14.41 -4.74
CA THR A 50 -17.07 15.08 -5.13
C THR A 50 -15.85 14.17 -5.04
N ARG A 51 -14.80 14.50 -5.80
CA ARG A 51 -13.51 13.78 -5.73
C ARG A 51 -12.80 13.96 -4.39
N ASP A 52 -12.99 15.11 -3.73
CA ASP A 52 -12.36 15.39 -2.44
C ASP A 52 -12.96 14.55 -1.31
N GLU A 53 -14.27 14.34 -1.31
CA GLU A 53 -14.92 13.42 -0.36
C GLU A 53 -14.42 11.98 -0.54
N LEU A 54 -14.31 11.51 -1.79
CA LEU A 54 -13.75 10.21 -2.09
C LEU A 54 -12.30 10.10 -1.60
N ARG A 55 -11.48 11.13 -1.83
CA ARG A 55 -10.09 11.18 -1.38
C ARG A 55 -10.00 11.09 0.14
N LEU A 56 -10.80 11.89 0.86
CA LEU A 56 -10.83 11.87 2.32
C LEU A 56 -11.25 10.48 2.83
N ALA A 57 -12.27 9.87 2.23
CA ALA A 57 -12.72 8.55 2.61
C ALA A 57 -11.69 7.44 2.34
N MET A 58 -10.95 7.53 1.23
CA MET A 58 -9.83 6.64 0.96
C MET A 58 -8.76 6.74 2.04
N VAL A 59 -8.34 7.96 2.40
CA VAL A 59 -7.34 8.20 3.46
C VAL A 59 -7.82 7.67 4.81
N VAL A 60 -9.04 8.03 5.21
CA VAL A 60 -9.65 7.59 6.47
C VAL A 60 -9.76 6.07 6.53
N TRP A 61 -10.13 5.41 5.43
CA TRP A 61 -10.22 3.95 5.38
C TRP A 61 -8.83 3.29 5.47
N ILE A 62 -7.83 3.82 4.77
CA ILE A 62 -6.45 3.32 4.83
C ILE A 62 -5.92 3.44 6.26
N GLU A 63 -6.02 4.61 6.88
CA GLU A 63 -5.52 4.83 8.24
C GLU A 63 -6.31 4.04 9.27
N ARG A 64 -7.63 4.23 9.36
CA ARG A 64 -8.43 3.67 10.46
C ARG A 64 -8.74 2.19 10.31
N THR A 65 -8.87 1.69 9.08
CA THR A 65 -9.34 0.32 8.83
C THR A 65 -8.19 -0.58 8.38
N TYR A 66 -7.41 -0.13 7.40
CA TYR A 66 -6.35 -0.95 6.84
C TYR A 66 -5.16 -1.08 7.81
N HIS A 67 -4.60 0.04 8.29
CA HIS A 67 -3.44 0.00 9.18
C HIS A 67 -3.78 -0.45 10.61
N HIS A 68 -4.91 -0.02 11.16
CA HIS A 68 -5.25 -0.30 12.57
C HIS A 68 -6.01 -1.62 12.82
N ARG A 69 -6.82 -2.12 11.87
CA ARG A 69 -7.68 -3.29 12.15
C ARG A 69 -7.28 -4.56 11.42
N ARG A 70 -6.47 -4.49 10.37
CA ARG A 70 -6.21 -5.65 9.54
C ARG A 70 -5.03 -6.47 10.03
N ARG A 71 -5.32 -7.46 10.87
CA ARG A 71 -4.37 -8.51 11.23
C ARG A 71 -4.13 -9.43 10.03
N GLN A 72 -2.93 -9.39 9.46
CA GLN A 72 -2.60 -10.23 8.32
C GLN A 72 -1.96 -11.54 8.79
N ARG A 73 -2.52 -12.70 8.42
CA ARG A 73 -1.93 -14.02 8.76
C ARG A 73 -0.49 -14.15 8.25
N ARG A 74 -0.17 -13.54 7.10
CA ARG A 74 1.16 -13.52 6.50
C ARG A 74 2.20 -12.73 7.33
N LEU A 75 1.75 -11.79 8.17
CA LEU A 75 2.56 -11.03 9.13
C LEU A 75 2.45 -11.60 10.56
N GLY A 76 2.09 -12.88 10.72
CA GLY A 76 1.96 -13.49 12.05
C GLY A 76 0.72 -13.05 12.83
N LYS A 77 -0.34 -12.56 12.14
CA LYS A 77 -1.56 -11.96 12.73
C LYS A 77 -1.33 -10.59 13.39
N LEU A 78 -0.23 -9.92 13.10
CA LEU A 78 0.01 -8.55 13.53
C LEU A 78 -0.68 -7.57 12.56
N THR A 79 -1.04 -6.40 13.09
CA THR A 79 -1.41 -5.26 12.26
C THR A 79 -0.16 -4.67 11.59
N PRO A 80 -0.28 -4.00 10.43
CA PRO A 80 0.85 -3.35 9.77
C PRO A 80 1.65 -2.43 10.71
N ILE A 81 0.97 -1.70 11.61
CA ILE A 81 1.61 -0.82 12.60
C ILE A 81 2.41 -1.62 13.64
N GLU A 82 1.84 -2.71 14.17
CA GLU A 82 2.55 -3.57 15.12
C GLU A 82 3.78 -4.21 14.45
N PHE A 83 3.66 -4.62 13.19
CA PHE A 83 4.78 -5.16 12.43
C PHE A 83 5.87 -4.11 12.19
N GLU A 84 5.53 -2.90 11.75
CA GLU A 84 6.51 -1.83 11.55
C GLU A 84 7.19 -1.42 12.87
N THR A 85 6.44 -1.34 13.97
CA THR A 85 6.99 -1.00 15.30
C THR A 85 8.00 -2.07 15.76
N ILE A 86 7.66 -3.35 15.61
CA ILE A 86 8.55 -4.47 15.97
C ILE A 86 9.78 -4.49 15.07
N ASN A 87 9.61 -4.27 13.76
CA ASN A 87 10.73 -4.28 12.81
C ASN A 87 11.64 -3.06 13.00
N MET A 88 11.09 -1.90 13.34
CA MET A 88 11.87 -0.70 13.65
C MET A 88 12.65 -0.87 14.96
N ALA A 89 12.06 -1.51 15.98
CA ALA A 89 12.77 -1.86 17.22
C ALA A 89 13.87 -2.91 16.99
N LEU A 90 13.65 -3.90 16.12
CA LEU A 90 14.65 -4.92 15.76
C LEU A 90 15.81 -4.37 14.92
N ASN A 91 15.58 -3.36 14.08
CA ASN A 91 16.64 -2.73 13.27
C ASN A 91 17.38 -1.60 14.02
N ALA A 92 16.90 -1.18 15.19
CA ALA A 92 17.52 -0.16 16.05
C ALA A 92 18.36 -0.76 17.19
N ALA A 93 18.42 -2.09 17.31
CA ALA A 93 19.26 -2.84 18.24
C ALA A 93 20.47 -3.44 17.50
#